data_AF-A0A3L8DBP9-F1
#
_entry.id   AF-A0A3L8DBP9-F1
#
_cell.length_a   1.000
_cell.length_b   1.000
_cell.length_c   1.000
_cell.angle_alpha   90.00
_cell.angle_beta   90.00
_cell.angle_gamma   90.00
#
_symmetry.space_group_name_H-M   'P 1'
#
loop_
_entity.id
_entity.type
_entity.pdbx_description
1 polymer ?
#
loop_
_entity_poly.entity_id
_entity_poly.type
_entity_poly.pdbx_seq_one_letter_code
_entity_poly.pdbx_strand_id
1 'polypeptide(L)'
;MKGKSYPEVYEVYDVEGNSSSSREIRPKFATCKTKLKYLWRIGDHGIYEGYPAEITRLFNLPAEIDHVDAVYERPDKKIVFFIGRKYYVFNANNLEPGYPKPLTYLGLPASLEKIDGAMVWGHNGRTYFFSGSMYWRFDESVNYVELDYPRDMSMFAGVGNDIDAVFQWKNGKTYFFKGKGFWEFDDLRMRVAHEKQKLSAPVWMGCPPPEIETNDIETNLPRKSRIVSTSSAAAIATATAGRTVSMLAMVVMSFVARIM
;
A
#
# COMPACT_ATOMS: atom_id res chain seq x y z
N MET A 1 -19.38 -16.06 -20.07
CA MET A 1 -19.90 -15.32 -18.90
C MET A 1 -18.89 -14.22 -18.59
N LYS A 2 -19.34 -12.96 -18.51
CA LYS A 2 -18.45 -11.80 -18.31
C LYS A 2 -17.86 -11.85 -16.90
N GLY A 3 -16.56 -12.14 -16.79
CA GLY A 3 -15.81 -11.95 -15.56
C GLY A 3 -15.91 -10.49 -15.16
N LYS A 4 -16.32 -10.22 -13.92
CA LYS A 4 -16.34 -8.87 -13.38
C LYS A 4 -14.88 -8.41 -13.30
N SER A 5 -14.43 -7.56 -14.23
CA SER A 5 -13.17 -6.84 -14.08
C SER A 5 -13.37 -5.80 -12.98
N TYR A 6 -12.80 -6.05 -11.82
CA TYR A 6 -12.73 -5.05 -10.76
C TYR A 6 -11.72 -3.99 -11.20
N PRO A 7 -12.04 -2.68 -11.16
CA PRO A 7 -11.04 -1.65 -11.36
C PRO A 7 -10.01 -1.75 -10.23
N GLU A 8 -8.78 -2.11 -10.60
CA GLU A 8 -7.64 -2.23 -9.69
C GLU A 8 -7.10 -0.83 -9.40
N VAL A 9 -7.24 -0.36 -8.15
CA VAL A 9 -6.74 0.96 -7.72
C VAL A 9 -6.10 0.81 -6.34
N TYR A 10 -4.83 1.24 -6.22
CA TYR A 10 -4.11 1.28 -4.94
C TYR A 10 -3.48 2.67 -4.78
N GLU A 11 -3.97 3.44 -3.82
CA GLU A 11 -3.36 4.71 -3.40
C GLU A 11 -3.40 4.74 -1.88
N VAL A 12 -2.27 5.06 -1.25
CA VAL A 12 -2.06 4.95 0.20
C VAL A 12 -1.37 6.23 0.66
N TYR A 13 -2.04 7.05 1.45
CA TYR A 13 -1.44 8.15 2.22
C TYR A 13 -1.53 7.75 3.68
N ASP A 14 -0.54 8.02 4.52
CA ASP A 14 -0.81 8.13 5.95
C ASP A 14 -1.15 9.58 6.26
N VAL A 15 -2.12 9.78 7.14
CA VAL A 15 -2.27 11.05 7.81
C VAL A 15 -2.43 10.66 9.27
N GLU A 16 -1.60 11.19 10.14
CA GLU A 16 -1.89 11.30 11.56
C GLU A 16 -1.72 12.75 11.98
N GLY A 17 -2.64 13.17 12.84
CA GLY A 17 -2.68 14.48 13.46
C GLY A 17 -3.57 14.30 14.67
N ASN A 18 -2.96 14.03 15.82
CA ASN A 18 -3.68 14.09 17.07
C ASN A 18 -4.10 15.55 17.30
N SER A 19 -5.24 15.71 17.97
CA SER A 19 -5.73 16.98 18.50
C SER A 19 -4.59 17.88 18.99
N SER A 20 -4.57 19.12 18.49
CA SER A 20 -3.59 20.20 18.75
C SER A 20 -2.17 20.02 18.16
N SER A 21 -1.90 20.83 17.12
CA SER A 21 -0.59 21.09 16.47
C SER A 21 -0.07 20.06 15.43
N SER A 22 0.31 20.61 14.27
CA SER A 22 0.96 20.01 13.08
C SER A 22 0.28 18.81 12.41
N ARG A 23 -0.24 19.04 11.19
CA ARG A 23 -0.72 18.00 10.26
C ARG A 23 0.45 17.57 9.37
N GLU A 24 0.83 16.31 9.46
CA GLU A 24 1.89 15.68 8.68
C GLU A 24 1.26 14.88 7.51
N ILE A 25 1.71 15.14 6.28
CA ILE A 25 1.12 14.61 5.03
C ILE A 25 2.28 14.21 4.10
N ARG A 26 2.34 12.92 3.76
CA ARG A 26 3.40 12.23 2.99
C ARG A 26 2.82 11.36 1.83
N PRO A 27 3.60 10.87 0.84
CA PRO A 27 3.28 10.98 -0.60
C PRO A 27 2.66 9.83 -1.44
N LYS A 28 2.35 10.18 -2.73
CA LYS A 28 1.34 9.74 -3.74
C LYS A 28 1.68 8.55 -4.65
N PHE A 29 0.63 7.86 -5.12
CA PHE A 29 0.57 6.97 -6.31
C PHE A 29 -0.67 7.30 -7.15
N ALA A 30 -0.67 7.02 -8.47
CA ALA A 30 -1.84 7.12 -9.36
C ALA A 30 -1.73 6.21 -10.62
N THR A 31 -2.86 5.77 -11.21
CA THR A 31 -3.20 5.67 -12.67
C THR A 31 -4.57 4.95 -12.86
N CYS A 32 -5.48 5.26 -13.81
CA CYS A 32 -5.40 5.26 -15.28
C CYS A 32 -6.33 6.35 -15.90
N LYS A 33 -5.84 7.06 -16.93
CA LYS A 33 -6.48 8.13 -17.73
C LYS A 33 -7.43 9.07 -16.98
N THR A 34 -6.90 10.25 -16.67
CA THR A 34 -7.55 11.51 -16.25
C THR A 34 -7.91 11.65 -14.77
N LYS A 35 -7.23 12.63 -14.15
CA LYS A 35 -7.60 13.41 -12.95
C LYS A 35 -7.42 12.74 -11.59
N LEU A 36 -6.34 13.19 -10.93
CA LEU A 36 -6.08 13.52 -9.51
C LEU A 36 -7.32 13.91 -8.70
N LYS A 37 -8.33 13.06 -8.65
CA LYS A 37 -9.55 13.40 -7.93
C LYS A 37 -9.44 13.02 -6.47
N TYR A 38 -8.88 11.86 -6.13
CA TYR A 38 -9.01 11.26 -4.80
C TYR A 38 -7.67 11.03 -4.09
N LEU A 39 -7.73 10.90 -2.77
CA LEU A 39 -6.67 10.52 -1.84
C LEU A 39 -7.24 9.48 -0.86
N TRP A 40 -6.45 8.54 -0.35
CA TRP A 40 -6.78 7.56 0.70
C TRP A 40 -5.86 7.65 1.92
N ARG A 41 -6.36 7.93 3.11
CA ARG A 41 -5.54 7.95 4.34
C ARG A 41 -5.47 6.56 4.96
N ILE A 42 -4.33 6.13 5.47
CA ILE A 42 -3.97 4.77 5.91
C ILE A 42 -3.08 4.92 7.12
N GLY A 43 -3.54 4.41 8.26
CA GLY A 43 -2.75 4.36 9.47
C GLY A 43 -2.56 2.93 9.94
N ASP A 44 -2.36 2.80 11.24
CA ASP A 44 -2.07 1.53 11.93
C ASP A 44 -3.15 0.48 11.77
N HIS A 45 -4.38 0.93 11.56
CA HIS A 45 -5.57 0.09 11.44
C HIS A 45 -6.09 0.02 10.00
N GLY A 46 -5.26 0.38 9.02
CA GLY A 46 -5.63 0.44 7.61
C GLY A 46 -6.23 1.78 7.23
N ILE A 47 -7.11 1.78 6.23
CA ILE A 47 -7.67 3.01 5.65
C ILE A 47 -8.56 3.72 6.69
N TYR A 48 -8.31 5.01 6.92
CA TYR A 48 -9.14 5.84 7.79
C TYR A 48 -10.54 6.05 7.22
N GLU A 49 -11.51 6.16 8.12
CA GLU A 49 -12.88 6.53 7.77
C GLU A 49 -12.95 7.89 7.06
N GLY A 50 -13.85 8.02 6.08
CA GLY A 50 -14.01 9.23 5.28
C GLY A 50 -13.10 9.33 4.06
N TYR A 51 -12.36 8.26 3.75
CA TYR A 51 -11.53 8.14 2.54
C TYR A 51 -12.09 7.08 1.57
N PRO A 52 -11.97 7.27 0.25
CA PRO A 52 -11.22 8.34 -0.42
C PRO A 52 -11.84 9.74 -0.30
N ALA A 53 -10.98 10.76 -0.23
CA ALA A 53 -11.36 12.17 -0.18
C ALA A 53 -10.80 12.93 -1.39
N GLU A 54 -11.53 13.94 -1.88
CA GLU A 54 -11.05 14.70 -3.03
C GLU A 54 -9.84 15.56 -2.67
N ILE A 55 -8.78 15.54 -3.50
CA ILE A 55 -7.57 16.29 -3.18
C ILE A 55 -7.82 17.79 -3.12
N THR A 56 -8.71 18.33 -3.96
CA THR A 56 -9.08 19.75 -3.96
C THR A 56 -9.87 20.16 -2.71
N ARG A 57 -10.46 19.19 -1.99
CA ARG A 57 -11.06 19.42 -0.67
C ARG A 57 -10.03 19.42 0.45
N LEU A 58 -8.93 18.69 0.24
CA LEU A 58 -7.86 18.54 1.22
C LEU A 58 -6.77 19.61 1.04
N PHE A 59 -6.50 20.04 -0.18
CA PHE A 59 -5.51 21.06 -0.50
C PHE A 59 -6.14 22.06 -1.43
N ASN A 60 -5.88 23.34 -1.18
CA ASN A 60 -6.26 24.44 -2.08
C ASN A 60 -5.38 24.46 -3.34
N LEU A 61 -5.33 23.35 -4.07
CA LEU A 61 -4.63 23.21 -5.35
C LEU A 61 -5.41 23.94 -6.46
N PRO A 62 -4.71 24.60 -7.40
CA PRO A 62 -5.32 25.10 -8.63
C PRO A 62 -6.14 24.03 -9.36
N ALA A 63 -7.33 24.41 -9.84
CA ALA A 63 -8.30 23.48 -10.42
C ALA A 63 -7.83 22.82 -11.73
N GLU A 64 -6.79 23.37 -12.35
CA GLU A 64 -6.19 22.86 -13.59
C GLU A 64 -5.28 21.65 -13.35
N ILE A 65 -4.89 21.38 -12.10
CA ILE A 65 -3.99 20.27 -11.76
C ILE A 65 -4.79 18.97 -11.76
N ASP A 66 -4.40 18.06 -12.65
CA ASP A 66 -5.05 16.76 -12.84
C ASP A 66 -4.15 15.55 -12.54
N HIS A 67 -2.92 15.78 -12.07
CA HIS A 67 -1.99 14.74 -11.61
C HIS A 67 -0.92 15.37 -10.69
N VAL A 68 -0.26 14.50 -9.92
CA VAL A 68 0.89 14.80 -9.06
C VAL A 68 1.84 13.66 -9.31
N ASP A 69 3.10 13.99 -9.57
CA ASP A 69 4.12 13.00 -9.90
C ASP A 69 4.78 12.44 -8.64
N ALA A 70 5.07 13.33 -7.67
CA ALA A 70 5.59 12.94 -6.38
C ALA A 70 5.09 13.91 -5.31
N VAL A 71 5.14 13.47 -4.06
CA VAL A 71 5.07 14.37 -2.92
C VAL A 71 6.13 13.95 -1.91
N TYR A 72 6.35 14.72 -0.87
CA TYR A 72 6.91 14.26 0.39
C TYR A 72 6.60 15.30 1.46
N GLU A 73 6.86 14.96 2.71
CA GLU A 73 6.90 15.95 3.77
C GLU A 73 8.33 16.29 4.14
N ARG A 74 8.58 17.58 4.23
CA ARG A 74 9.85 18.16 4.67
C ARG A 74 10.01 18.07 6.18
N PRO A 75 11.23 18.21 6.71
CA PRO A 75 11.46 18.25 8.15
C PRO A 75 10.64 19.32 8.90
N ASP A 76 10.28 20.43 8.23
CA ASP A 76 9.44 21.51 8.78
C ASP A 76 7.93 21.22 8.75
N LYS A 77 7.53 19.98 8.46
CA LYS A 77 6.14 19.51 8.35
C LYS A 77 5.34 20.10 7.20
N LYS A 78 5.99 20.84 6.30
CA LYS A 78 5.37 21.27 5.05
C LYS A 78 5.41 20.16 4.02
N ILE A 79 4.44 20.23 3.12
CA ILE A 79 4.15 19.17 2.18
C ILE A 79 4.49 19.68 0.81
N VAL A 80 5.31 18.94 0.09
CA VAL A 80 5.76 19.35 -1.22
C VAL A 80 5.10 18.48 -2.26
N PHE A 81 4.40 19.08 -3.21
CA PHE A 81 3.91 18.39 -4.39
C PHE A 81 4.79 18.72 -5.58
N PHE A 82 5.21 17.70 -6.32
CA PHE A 82 5.88 17.82 -7.60
C PHE A 82 4.88 17.52 -8.72
N ILE A 83 4.76 18.46 -9.66
CA ILE A 83 3.84 18.39 -10.80
C ILE A 83 4.58 18.93 -12.03
N GLY A 84 4.96 18.02 -12.92
CA GLY A 84 5.88 18.25 -14.01
C GLY A 84 7.13 18.99 -13.55
N ARG A 85 7.42 20.11 -14.22
CA ARG A 85 8.60 20.94 -13.98
C ARG A 85 8.44 21.94 -12.84
N LYS A 86 7.43 21.77 -11.99
CA LYS A 86 7.13 22.68 -10.89
C LYS A 86 6.97 21.91 -9.58
N TYR A 87 7.20 22.62 -8.48
CA TYR A 87 6.87 22.15 -7.15
C TYR A 87 6.06 23.19 -6.38
N TYR A 88 5.22 22.69 -5.48
CA TYR A 88 4.29 23.45 -4.65
C TYR A 88 4.58 23.10 -3.21
N VAL A 89 4.61 24.09 -2.31
CA VAL A 89 4.79 23.85 -0.88
C VAL A 89 3.51 24.25 -0.17
N PHE A 90 2.98 23.32 0.63
CA PHE A 90 1.79 23.52 1.42
C PHE A 90 2.12 23.53 2.91
N ASN A 91 1.55 24.48 3.62
CA ASN A 91 1.47 24.48 5.06
C ASN A 91 0.06 24.04 5.46
N ALA A 92 -0.02 22.82 6.01
CA ALA A 92 -1.28 22.09 6.14
C ALA A 92 -2.05 22.05 4.80
N ASN A 93 -3.16 22.77 4.70
CA ASN A 93 -4.06 22.74 3.54
C ASN A 93 -3.85 23.94 2.60
N ASN A 94 -2.97 24.89 2.98
CA ASN A 94 -2.80 26.16 2.27
C ASN A 94 -1.49 26.19 1.46
N LEU A 95 -1.58 26.66 0.22
CA LEU A 95 -0.42 26.89 -0.64
C LEU A 95 0.40 28.06 -0.08
N GLU A 96 1.71 27.85 0.08
CA GLU A 96 2.62 28.89 0.57
C GLU A 96 2.78 30.01 -0.48
N PRO A 97 2.91 31.29 -0.04
CA PRO A 97 3.12 32.41 -0.95
C PRO A 97 4.35 32.22 -1.84
N GLY A 98 4.22 32.57 -3.13
CA GLY A 98 5.30 32.48 -4.11
C GLY A 98 5.50 31.10 -4.73
N TYR A 99 4.59 30.15 -4.47
CA TYR A 99 4.51 28.86 -5.16
C TYR A 99 3.38 28.85 -6.21
N PRO A 100 3.51 28.04 -7.28
CA PRO A 100 4.59 27.09 -7.55
C PRO A 100 5.90 27.73 -8.03
N LYS A 101 7.00 27.00 -7.84
CA LYS A 101 8.33 27.36 -8.35
C LYS A 101 8.86 26.28 -9.31
N PRO A 102 9.74 26.62 -10.26
CA PRO A 102 10.33 25.63 -11.15
C PRO A 102 11.34 24.75 -10.41
N LEU A 103 11.54 23.50 -10.87
CA LEU A 103 12.48 22.56 -10.26
C LEU A 103 13.92 23.10 -10.19
N THR A 104 14.30 23.99 -11.11
CA THR A 104 15.62 24.63 -11.14
C THR A 104 15.94 25.44 -9.89
N TYR A 105 14.93 25.91 -9.14
CA TYR A 105 15.14 26.58 -7.85
C TYR A 105 15.65 25.62 -6.76
N LEU A 106 15.47 24.32 -6.93
CA LEU A 106 16.05 23.28 -6.06
C LEU A 106 17.44 22.86 -6.52
N GLY A 107 17.96 23.41 -7.62
CA GLY A 107 19.22 22.97 -8.24
C GLY A 107 19.10 21.77 -9.18
N LEU A 108 17.87 21.40 -9.56
CA LEU A 108 17.62 20.36 -10.55
C LEU A 108 17.83 20.89 -11.98
N PRO A 109 18.27 20.04 -12.93
CA PRO A 109 18.56 20.49 -14.29
C PRO A 109 17.29 20.92 -15.02
N ALA A 110 17.39 21.96 -15.87
CA ALA A 110 16.25 22.50 -16.62
C ALA A 110 15.63 21.51 -17.63
N SER A 111 16.39 20.48 -18.01
CA SER A 111 15.93 19.38 -18.87
C SER A 111 15.09 18.33 -18.13
N LEU A 112 15.05 18.35 -16.79
CA LEU A 112 14.27 17.39 -16.01
C LEU A 112 12.78 17.69 -16.13
N GLU A 113 12.01 16.69 -16.54
CA GLU A 113 10.58 16.88 -16.84
C GLU A 113 9.68 16.73 -15.62
N LYS A 114 10.04 15.83 -14.68
CA LYS A 114 9.28 15.53 -13.46
C LYS A 114 10.12 14.80 -12.41
N ILE A 115 9.57 14.71 -11.20
CA ILE A 115 10.08 13.88 -10.09
C ILE A 115 9.11 12.71 -9.90
N ASP A 116 9.62 11.49 -9.96
CA ASP A 116 8.85 10.25 -9.80
C ASP A 116 8.68 9.85 -8.34
N GLY A 117 9.61 10.26 -7.48
CA GLY A 117 9.54 9.97 -6.05
C GLY A 117 10.37 10.95 -5.23
N ALA A 118 9.93 11.21 -4.01
CA ALA A 118 10.69 12.02 -3.07
C ALA A 118 10.53 11.48 -1.65
N MET A 119 11.60 11.47 -0.86
CA MET A 119 11.54 11.12 0.55
C MET A 119 12.62 11.83 1.36
N VAL A 120 12.32 12.10 2.62
CA VAL A 120 13.37 12.29 3.63
C VAL A 120 13.87 10.91 4.03
N TRP A 121 15.13 10.62 3.77
CA TRP A 121 15.68 9.30 4.08
C TRP A 121 16.14 9.23 5.53
N GLY A 122 15.50 8.40 6.34
CA GLY A 122 15.75 8.34 7.79
C GLY A 122 17.18 7.93 8.17
N HIS A 123 17.95 7.31 7.28
CA HIS A 123 19.33 6.93 7.54
C HIS A 123 20.26 8.14 7.78
N ASN A 124 20.04 9.26 7.06
CA ASN A 124 20.87 10.46 7.21
C ASN A 124 20.09 11.79 7.24
N GLY A 125 18.76 11.73 7.22
CA GLY A 125 17.89 12.92 7.29
C GLY A 125 17.94 13.82 6.05
N ARG A 126 18.63 13.42 4.98
CA ARG A 126 18.64 14.16 3.71
C ARG A 126 17.40 13.84 2.90
N THR A 127 16.97 14.80 2.07
CA THR A 127 15.89 14.59 1.11
C THR A 127 16.47 14.00 -0.18
N TYR A 128 15.79 13.01 -0.75
CA TYR A 128 16.18 12.37 -2.00
C TYR A 128 15.07 12.57 -3.02
N PHE A 129 15.43 12.99 -4.22
CA PHE A 129 14.54 13.09 -5.37
C PHE A 129 14.91 12.05 -6.40
N PHE A 130 13.91 11.38 -6.97
CA PHE A 130 14.06 10.27 -7.89
C PHE A 130 13.40 10.62 -9.22
N SER A 131 14.06 10.33 -10.34
CA SER A 131 13.48 10.50 -11.68
C SER A 131 14.16 9.57 -12.67
N GLY A 132 13.38 8.70 -13.31
CA GLY A 132 13.87 7.70 -14.26
C GLY A 132 14.93 6.79 -13.65
N SER A 133 16.15 6.82 -14.20
CA SER A 133 17.31 6.06 -13.72
C SER A 133 18.24 6.85 -12.79
N MET A 134 17.84 8.05 -12.37
CA MET A 134 18.69 8.98 -11.63
C MET A 134 18.04 9.41 -10.32
N TYR A 135 18.90 9.76 -9.36
CA TYR A 135 18.46 10.40 -8.12
C TYR A 135 19.39 11.54 -7.70
N TRP A 136 18.85 12.46 -6.91
CA TRP A 136 19.53 13.63 -6.36
C TRP A 136 19.42 13.62 -4.84
N ARG A 137 20.47 14.04 -4.15
CA ARG A 137 20.42 14.35 -2.72
C ARG A 137 20.27 15.84 -2.54
N PHE A 138 19.31 16.24 -1.72
CA PHE A 138 18.94 17.61 -1.46
C PHE A 138 19.22 17.97 0.00
N ASP A 139 19.91 19.09 0.19
CA ASP A 139 20.17 19.66 1.51
C ASP A 139 19.09 20.70 1.83
N GLU A 140 18.15 20.35 2.71
CA GLU A 140 17.09 21.24 3.18
C GLU A 140 17.61 22.50 3.87
N SER A 141 18.81 22.47 4.47
CA SER A 141 19.39 23.62 5.18
C SER A 141 19.97 24.67 4.23
N VAL A 142 20.52 24.21 3.10
CA VAL A 142 21.01 25.07 2.01
C VAL A 142 19.90 25.37 1.01
N ASN A 143 18.84 24.56 1.01
CA ASN A 143 17.74 24.58 0.06
C ASN A 143 18.24 24.40 -1.39
N TYR A 144 19.16 23.45 -1.59
CA TYR A 144 19.75 23.16 -2.90
C TYR A 144 20.22 21.70 -3.00
N VAL A 145 20.23 21.16 -4.22
CA VAL A 145 20.82 19.85 -4.53
C VAL A 145 22.33 19.87 -4.24
N GLU A 146 22.82 18.83 -3.60
CA GLU A 146 24.24 18.71 -3.28
C GLU A 146 25.11 18.50 -4.54
N LEU A 147 26.39 18.88 -4.45
CA LEU A 147 27.39 18.62 -5.50
C LEU A 147 27.54 17.11 -5.75
N ASP A 148 28.01 16.75 -6.95
CA ASP A 148 28.18 15.37 -7.44
C ASP A 148 26.88 14.55 -7.64
N TYR A 149 25.75 15.25 -7.82
CA TYR A 149 24.47 14.67 -8.23
C TYR A 149 24.04 15.17 -9.62
N PRO A 150 23.28 14.38 -10.42
CA PRO A 150 22.64 13.11 -10.07
C PRO A 150 23.58 11.92 -9.95
N ARG A 151 23.08 10.85 -9.32
CA ARG A 151 23.70 9.52 -9.30
C ARG A 151 22.73 8.47 -9.83
N ASP A 152 23.28 7.35 -10.25
CA ASP A 152 22.53 6.24 -10.84
C ASP A 152 21.72 5.46 -9.80
N MET A 153 20.48 5.11 -10.15
CA MET A 153 19.55 4.34 -9.32
C MET A 153 20.05 2.94 -8.92
N SER A 154 21.09 2.41 -9.58
CA SER A 154 21.75 1.15 -9.22
C SER A 154 22.29 1.11 -7.79
N MET A 155 22.50 2.26 -7.14
CA MET A 155 22.80 2.31 -5.70
C MET A 155 21.66 1.73 -4.84
N PHE A 156 20.41 1.83 -5.31
CA PHE A 156 19.23 1.22 -4.69
C PHE A 156 19.01 -0.18 -5.27
N ALA A 157 19.93 -1.09 -4.97
CA ALA A 157 20.02 -2.39 -5.63
C ALA A 157 18.72 -3.21 -5.54
N GLY A 158 18.23 -3.67 -6.70
CA GLY A 158 17.02 -4.49 -6.82
C GLY A 158 15.71 -3.72 -6.98
N VAL A 159 15.69 -2.40 -6.80
CA VAL A 159 14.49 -1.57 -7.05
C VAL A 159 14.27 -1.36 -8.55
N GLY A 160 15.37 -1.12 -9.29
CA GLY A 160 15.32 -0.72 -10.70
C GLY A 160 15.06 0.79 -10.88
N ASN A 161 14.67 1.17 -12.09
CA ASN A 161 14.40 2.56 -12.49
C ASN A 161 12.90 2.84 -12.55
N ASP A 162 12.51 4.09 -12.81
CA ASP A 162 11.13 4.49 -13.09
C ASP A 162 10.16 3.98 -12.00
N ILE A 163 10.48 4.33 -10.75
CA ILE A 163 9.61 4.04 -9.61
C ILE A 163 8.34 4.91 -9.73
N ASP A 164 7.24 4.46 -9.12
CA ASP A 164 6.02 5.26 -9.09
C ASP A 164 5.95 6.14 -7.83
N ALA A 165 6.61 5.73 -6.74
CA ALA A 165 6.88 6.53 -5.56
C ALA A 165 7.76 5.77 -4.55
N VAL A 166 8.15 6.51 -3.52
CA VAL A 166 8.96 6.04 -2.41
C VAL A 166 8.57 6.79 -1.14
N PHE A 167 8.56 6.10 0.00
CA PHE A 167 8.49 6.74 1.30
C PHE A 167 9.14 5.87 2.37
N GLN A 168 9.47 6.49 3.51
CA GLN A 168 9.80 5.76 4.73
C GLN A 168 8.57 5.69 5.63
N TRP A 169 8.23 4.49 6.07
CA TRP A 169 7.11 4.27 6.98
C TRP A 169 7.54 4.47 8.44
N LYS A 170 6.57 4.61 9.35
CA LYS A 170 6.79 4.81 10.79
C LYS A 170 7.63 3.72 11.48
N ASN A 171 7.75 2.55 10.88
CA ASN A 171 8.63 1.48 11.36
C ASN A 171 10.11 1.71 10.97
N GLY A 172 10.43 2.85 10.36
CA GLY A 172 11.75 3.23 9.88
C GLY A 172 12.17 2.55 8.58
N LYS A 173 11.29 1.76 7.95
CA LYS A 173 11.59 1.05 6.69
C LYS A 173 11.23 1.90 5.49
N THR A 174 12.12 1.88 4.50
CA THR A 174 11.88 2.50 3.20
C THR A 174 11.13 1.52 2.29
N TYR A 175 10.12 2.02 1.58
CA TYR A 175 9.33 1.26 0.61
C TYR A 175 9.35 1.94 -0.75
N PHE A 176 9.77 1.19 -1.77
CA PHE A 176 9.73 1.60 -3.18
C PHE A 176 8.60 0.86 -3.89
N PHE A 177 7.90 1.54 -4.76
CA PHE A 177 6.74 0.99 -5.43
C PHE A 177 6.87 1.16 -6.94
N LYS A 178 6.39 0.15 -7.67
CA LYS A 178 6.36 0.16 -9.13
C LYS A 178 5.28 -0.78 -9.63
N GLY A 179 4.39 -0.28 -10.48
CA GLY A 179 3.22 -0.97 -10.96
C GLY A 179 2.31 -1.40 -9.81
N LYS A 180 1.96 -2.69 -9.79
CA LYS A 180 1.06 -3.27 -8.76
C LYS A 180 1.78 -3.68 -7.48
N GLY A 181 3.09 -3.52 -7.42
CA GLY A 181 3.91 -4.07 -6.36
C GLY A 181 4.83 -3.06 -5.71
N PHE A 182 5.46 -3.54 -4.65
CA PHE A 182 6.42 -2.77 -3.87
C PHE A 182 7.54 -3.66 -3.32
N TRP A 183 8.64 -3.00 -2.96
CA TRP A 183 9.77 -3.57 -2.24
C TRP A 183 9.93 -2.87 -0.90
N GLU A 184 10.11 -3.66 0.16
CA GLU A 184 10.80 -3.16 1.36
C GLU A 184 12.30 -3.07 1.05
N PHE A 185 12.91 -1.95 1.41
CA PHE A 185 14.34 -1.71 1.20
C PHE A 185 15.11 -1.85 2.51
N ASP A 186 16.23 -2.56 2.46
CA ASP A 186 17.17 -2.67 3.57
C ASP A 186 18.18 -1.52 3.47
N ASP A 187 17.91 -0.42 4.20
CA ASP A 187 18.72 0.79 4.18
C ASP A 187 20.16 0.57 4.63
N LEU A 188 20.43 -0.45 5.46
CA LEU A 188 21.78 -0.78 5.93
C LEU A 188 22.57 -1.57 4.88
N ARG A 189 21.89 -2.48 4.16
CA ARG A 189 22.52 -3.31 3.12
C ARG A 189 22.46 -2.67 1.73
N MET A 190 21.76 -1.53 1.59
CA MET A 190 21.54 -0.82 0.33
C MET A 190 21.00 -1.73 -0.79
N ARG A 191 19.98 -2.55 -0.45
CA ARG A 191 19.30 -3.43 -1.40
C ARG A 191 17.88 -3.76 -0.96
N VAL A 192 17.04 -4.21 -1.89
CA VAL A 192 15.71 -4.75 -1.56
C VAL A 192 15.82 -5.91 -0.56
N ALA A 193 14.92 -5.95 0.42
CA ALA A 193 14.85 -7.02 1.41
C ALA A 193 14.36 -8.35 0.81
N HIS A 194 13.67 -8.28 -0.32
CA HIS A 194 13.18 -9.41 -1.09
C HIS A 194 13.23 -9.10 -2.59
N GLU A 195 13.67 -10.05 -3.42
CA GLU A 195 13.85 -9.82 -4.86
C GLU A 195 12.52 -9.62 -5.59
N LYS A 196 11.52 -10.45 -5.25
CA LYS A 196 10.18 -10.37 -5.84
C LYS A 196 9.36 -9.27 -5.14
N GLN A 197 8.65 -8.48 -5.93
CA GLN A 197 7.70 -7.50 -5.39
C GLN A 197 6.59 -8.20 -4.59
N LYS A 198 6.14 -7.54 -3.53
CA LYS A 198 4.87 -7.87 -2.87
C LYS A 198 3.77 -7.04 -3.52
N LEU A 199 2.55 -7.57 -3.59
CA LEU A 199 1.41 -6.81 -4.11
C LEU A 199 1.04 -5.67 -3.16
N SER A 200 0.84 -4.48 -3.69
CA SER A 200 0.51 -3.30 -2.90
C SER A 200 -0.90 -3.38 -2.33
N ALA A 201 -1.85 -3.91 -3.11
CA ALA A 201 -3.26 -4.09 -2.73
C ALA A 201 -3.49 -4.73 -1.36
N PRO A 202 -2.98 -5.95 -1.14
CA PRO A 202 -3.44 -6.71 0.01
C PRO A 202 -2.73 -6.20 1.26
N VAL A 203 -1.53 -5.65 1.09
CA VAL A 203 -0.71 -5.16 2.19
C VAL A 203 -1.19 -3.78 2.64
N TRP A 204 -1.36 -2.84 1.72
CA TRP A 204 -1.58 -1.44 2.07
C TRP A 204 -3.05 -1.04 2.03
N MET A 205 -3.85 -1.65 1.14
CA MET A 205 -5.25 -1.27 0.92
C MET A 205 -6.24 -2.22 1.58
N GLY A 206 -5.77 -3.30 2.19
CA GLY A 206 -6.62 -4.33 2.80
C GLY A 206 -7.46 -5.11 1.79
N CYS A 207 -7.09 -5.10 0.50
CA CYS A 207 -7.78 -5.90 -0.49
C CYS A 207 -7.52 -7.41 -0.26
N PRO A 208 -8.49 -8.29 -0.55
CA PRO A 208 -8.21 -9.72 -0.53
C PRO A 208 -7.07 -10.05 -1.51
N PRO A 209 -6.16 -10.97 -1.16
CA PRO A 209 -5.17 -11.45 -2.11
C PRO A 209 -5.87 -12.09 -3.30
N PRO A 210 -5.31 -12.00 -4.53
CA PRO A 210 -5.88 -12.69 -5.67
C PRO A 210 -6.00 -14.18 -5.36
N GLU A 211 -7.18 -14.75 -5.59
CA GLU A 211 -7.38 -16.19 -5.50
C GLU A 211 -6.42 -16.85 -6.49
N ILE A 212 -5.57 -17.76 -6.01
CA ILE A 212 -4.73 -18.57 -6.89
C ILE A 212 -5.69 -19.45 -7.69
N GLU A 213 -6.06 -19.04 -8.91
CA GLU A 213 -6.67 -19.95 -9.86
C GLU A 213 -5.63 -21.03 -10.17
N THR A 214 -5.73 -22.18 -9.52
CA THR A 214 -4.93 -23.37 -9.84
C THR A 214 -5.39 -23.92 -11.18
N ASN A 215 -5.01 -23.27 -12.28
CA ASN A 215 -5.27 -23.70 -13.64
C ASN A 215 -3.97 -23.94 -14.44
N ASP A 216 -2.87 -24.28 -13.76
CA ASP A 216 -1.69 -24.82 -14.42
C ASP A 216 -1.68 -26.34 -14.29
N ILE A 217 -2.03 -26.97 -15.42
CA ILE A 217 -1.84 -28.40 -15.69
C ILE A 217 -0.33 -28.66 -15.79
N GLU A 218 0.26 -29.32 -14.78
CA GLU A 218 1.17 -30.47 -14.94
C GLU A 218 1.82 -30.82 -13.59
N THR A 219 1.45 -31.98 -13.05
CA THR A 219 2.40 -33.09 -12.88
C THR A 219 1.63 -34.30 -12.34
N ASN A 220 1.64 -35.36 -13.13
CA ASN A 220 1.32 -36.70 -12.69
C ASN A 220 2.27 -37.12 -11.56
N LEU A 221 1.88 -36.82 -10.32
CA LEU A 221 2.38 -37.50 -9.13
C LEU A 221 1.20 -38.24 -8.50
N PRO A 222 1.31 -39.56 -8.25
CA PRO A 222 0.19 -40.31 -7.72
C PRO A 222 -0.17 -39.75 -6.35
N ARG A 223 -1.35 -39.15 -6.26
CA ARG A 223 -1.96 -38.70 -5.00
C ARG A 223 -2.03 -39.93 -4.09
N LYS A 224 -1.20 -39.97 -3.04
CA LYS A 224 -1.31 -40.97 -1.96
C LYS A 224 -2.73 -40.86 -1.41
N SER A 225 -3.57 -41.83 -1.75
CA SER A 225 -4.97 -41.84 -1.36
C SER A 225 -5.04 -41.85 0.16
N ARG A 226 -5.62 -40.80 0.72
CA ARG A 226 -6.05 -40.75 2.11
C ARG A 226 -7.02 -41.90 2.31
N ILE A 227 -6.68 -42.81 3.22
CA ILE A 227 -7.52 -43.92 3.67
C ILE A 227 -8.86 -43.31 4.10
N VAL A 228 -9.90 -43.53 3.30
CA VAL A 228 -11.28 -43.37 3.74
C VAL A 228 -11.63 -44.69 4.41
N SER A 229 -11.81 -44.67 5.72
CA SER A 229 -12.42 -45.77 6.47
C SER A 229 -13.85 -45.93 5.99
N THR A 230 -14.05 -46.77 4.97
CA THR A 230 -15.34 -47.35 4.64
C THR A 230 -15.61 -48.46 5.64
N SER A 231 -16.50 -48.23 6.60
CA SER A 231 -17.13 -49.32 7.34
C SER A 231 -18.13 -50.02 6.42
N SER A 232 -17.72 -51.13 5.83
CA SER A 232 -18.63 -52.12 5.26
C SER A 232 -18.70 -53.31 6.21
N ALA A 233 -19.91 -53.62 6.67
CA ALA A 233 -20.25 -54.95 7.13
C ALA A 233 -21.65 -55.27 6.61
N ALA A 234 -21.67 -56.08 5.55
CA ALA A 234 -22.86 -56.74 5.06
C ALA A 234 -23.19 -57.95 5.96
N ALA A 235 -24.48 -58.32 5.91
CA ALA A 235 -25.18 -59.27 6.74
C ALA A 235 -24.58 -60.70 6.80
N ILE A 236 -24.78 -61.35 7.96
CA ILE A 236 -24.94 -62.80 8.07
C ILE A 236 -26.27 -63.05 8.77
N ALA A 237 -27.15 -63.80 8.11
CA ALA A 237 -28.41 -64.29 8.67
C ALA A 237 -28.16 -65.55 9.51
N THR A 238 -28.81 -65.69 10.66
CA THR A 238 -29.28 -66.97 11.22
C THR A 238 -30.42 -66.71 12.20
N ALA A 239 -31.39 -67.62 12.19
CA ALA A 239 -32.71 -67.54 12.82
C ALA A 239 -32.68 -67.78 14.35
N THR A 240 -33.67 -67.24 15.08
CA THR A 240 -34.65 -68.00 15.89
C THR A 240 -35.62 -67.08 16.65
N ALA A 241 -36.79 -67.64 16.98
CA ALA A 241 -38.04 -67.03 17.41
C ALA A 241 -38.04 -66.40 18.83
N GLY A 242 -38.98 -65.47 19.09
CA GLY A 242 -39.36 -65.14 20.47
C GLY A 242 -40.09 -63.81 20.73
N ARG A 243 -41.40 -63.78 20.47
CA ARG A 243 -42.52 -63.02 21.10
C ARG A 243 -42.26 -61.87 22.12
N THR A 244 -42.93 -60.73 21.86
CA THR A 244 -43.70 -59.82 22.77
C THR A 244 -42.92 -59.00 23.83
N VAL A 245 -43.22 -57.76 24.26
CA VAL A 245 -44.46 -57.01 24.57
C VAL A 245 -44.21 -55.48 24.55
N SER A 246 -45.22 -54.72 24.08
CA SER A 246 -45.72 -53.38 24.47
C SER A 246 -45.08 -52.57 25.64
N MET A 247 -44.89 -51.25 25.49
CA MET A 247 -45.75 -50.20 26.10
C MET A 247 -45.18 -48.76 25.98
N LEU A 248 -46.06 -47.86 25.55
CA LEU A 248 -46.30 -46.45 25.90
C LEU A 248 -45.23 -45.59 26.66
N ALA A 249 -44.85 -44.49 26.00
CA ALA A 249 -45.22 -43.08 26.26
C ALA A 249 -45.01 -42.37 27.63
N MET A 250 -44.74 -41.06 27.50
CA MET A 250 -44.87 -39.93 28.46
C MET A 250 -43.68 -39.72 29.44
N VAL A 251 -43.25 -38.51 29.87
CA VAL A 251 -43.67 -37.11 29.71
C VAL A 251 -42.57 -36.23 30.36
N VAL A 252 -42.20 -35.14 29.66
CA VAL A 252 -42.02 -33.73 30.12
C VAL A 252 -40.89 -33.30 31.09
N MET A 253 -40.34 -32.15 30.69
CA MET A 253 -39.40 -31.21 31.33
C MET A 253 -39.73 -30.84 32.79
N SER A 254 -38.68 -30.56 33.55
CA SER A 254 -38.54 -29.36 34.40
C SER A 254 -37.12 -29.30 34.94
N PHE A 255 -36.48 -28.13 34.96
CA PHE A 255 -35.81 -27.61 36.16
C PHE A 255 -35.49 -26.13 36.00
N VAL A 256 -35.96 -25.36 36.98
CA VAL A 256 -35.92 -23.90 37.11
C VAL A 256 -34.67 -23.46 37.87
N ALA A 257 -34.19 -22.26 37.55
CA ALA A 257 -33.05 -21.57 38.14
C ALA A 257 -33.29 -21.06 39.57
N ARG A 258 -32.21 -21.02 40.37
CA ARG A 258 -32.09 -20.33 41.66
C ARG A 258 -31.78 -18.85 41.45
N ILE A 259 -32.29 -17.96 42.31
CA ILE A 259 -31.56 -17.00 43.16
C ILE A 259 -32.59 -16.12 43.90
N MET A 260 -32.43 -16.12 45.24
CA MET A 260 -32.87 -15.17 46.29
C MET A 260 -34.30 -14.64 46.29
#